data_AF-A0A1G9M8A8-F1
#
_entry.id   AF-A0A1G9M8A8-F1
#
_cell.length_a   1.000
_cell.length_b   1.000
_cell.length_c   1.000
_cell.angle_alpha   90.00
_cell.angle_beta   90.00
_cell.angle_gamma   90.00
#
_symmetry.space_group_name_H-M   'P 1'
#
loop_
_entity.id
_entity.type
_entity.pdbx_description
1 polymer ?
#
loop_
_entity_poly.entity_id
_entity_poly.type
_entity_poly.pdbx_seq_one_letter_code
_entity_poly.pdbx_strand_id
1 'polypeptide(L)'
;HRLRFLSRARRLDFSLQDCRDLLMLNEDTSRSSADVREIAVRNLAQVDERLADLSQLRTALQQLVQSCAGDGQPDCSILDALAGDCTVAGRA
;
A
#
# COMPACT_ATOMS: atom_id res chain seq x y z
N HIS A 1 -18.76 15.01 17.44
CA HIS A 1 -18.93 14.46 16.08
C HIS A 1 -17.69 14.58 15.20
N ARG A 2 -16.98 15.74 15.16
CA ARG A 2 -15.74 15.95 14.38
C ARG A 2 -14.63 14.91 14.59
N LEU A 3 -14.33 14.52 15.83
CA LEU A 3 -13.28 13.53 16.14
C LEU A 3 -13.58 12.13 15.57
N ARG A 4 -14.85 11.69 15.58
CA ARG A 4 -15.26 10.41 14.96
C ARG A 4 -15.11 10.44 13.44
N PHE A 5 -15.37 11.60 12.82
CA PHE A 5 -15.16 11.81 11.39
C PHE A 5 -13.67 11.71 11.04
N LEU A 6 -12.82 12.44 11.77
CA LEU A 6 -11.38 12.43 11.55
C LEU A 6 -10.77 11.02 11.75
N SER A 7 -11.22 10.29 12.77
CA SER A 7 -10.79 8.91 13.02
C SER A 7 -11.14 7.97 11.86
N ARG A 8 -12.33 8.14 11.25
CA ARG A 8 -12.72 7.37 10.06
C ARG A 8 -11.93 7.75 8.82
N ALA A 9 -11.70 9.04 8.60
CA ALA A 9 -10.90 9.51 7.47
C ALA A 9 -9.46 8.96 7.57
N ARG A 10 -8.85 8.98 8.76
CA ARG A 10 -7.52 8.39 8.97
C ARG A 10 -7.46 6.88 8.76
N ARG A 11 -8.54 6.15 9.07
CA ARG A 11 -8.64 4.71 8.79
C ARG A 11 -8.71 4.38 7.30
N LEU A 12 -9.15 5.33 6.48
CA LEU A 12 -9.21 5.23 5.02
C LEU A 12 -7.97 5.85 4.37
N ASP A 13 -6.91 6.06 5.14
CA ASP A 13 -5.62 6.58 4.69
C ASP A 13 -5.69 7.98 4.05
N PHE A 14 -6.74 8.76 4.34
CA PHE A 14 -6.78 10.16 3.94
C PHE A 14 -5.63 10.92 4.61
N SER A 15 -4.96 11.77 3.83
CA SER A 15 -3.91 12.64 4.35
C SER A 15 -4.48 13.59 5.40
N LEU A 16 -3.61 14.17 6.26
CA LEU A 16 -4.04 15.18 7.22
C LEU A 16 -4.69 16.38 6.51
N GLN A 17 -4.20 16.73 5.33
CA GLN A 17 -4.74 17.82 4.52
C GLN A 17 -6.15 17.48 4.02
N ASP A 18 -6.34 16.33 3.38
CA ASP A 18 -7.66 15.89 2.91
C ASP A 18 -8.64 15.74 4.09
N CYS A 19 -8.19 15.29 5.26
CA CYS A 19 -9.03 15.23 6.46
C CYS A 19 -9.54 16.61 6.88
N ARG A 20 -8.72 17.67 6.74
CA ARG A 20 -9.12 19.05 7.05
C ARG A 20 -10.08 19.58 6.00
N ASP A 21 -9.81 19.32 4.73
CA ASP A 21 -10.66 19.76 3.62
C ASP A 21 -12.03 19.09 3.68
N LEU A 22 -12.06 17.78 3.97
CA LEU A 22 -13.28 17.03 4.22
C LEU A 22 -14.02 17.51 5.48
N LEU A 23 -13.31 17.98 6.51
CA LEU A 23 -13.94 18.54 7.72
C LEU A 23 -14.60 19.89 7.42
N MET A 24 -13.91 20.77 6.68
CA MET A 24 -14.42 22.07 6.21
C MET A 24 -15.66 21.88 5.34
N LEU A 25 -15.56 21.00 4.34
CA LEU A 25 -16.70 20.62 3.52
C LEU A 25 -17.80 20.02 4.40
N ASN A 26 -17.46 19.19 5.39
CA ASN A 26 -18.45 18.59 6.28
C ASN A 26 -19.19 19.60 7.19
N GLU A 27 -18.70 20.82 7.33
CA GLU A 27 -19.31 21.88 8.14
C GLU A 27 -20.16 22.85 7.32
N ASP A 28 -19.88 22.98 6.03
CA ASP A 28 -20.61 23.88 5.14
C ASP A 28 -21.93 23.25 4.65
N THR A 29 -23.09 23.69 5.12
CA THR A 29 -24.38 23.11 4.71
C THR A 29 -24.77 23.37 3.25
N SER A 30 -24.03 24.20 2.51
CA SER A 30 -24.26 24.52 1.10
C SER A 30 -23.39 23.69 0.12
N ARG A 31 -22.60 22.75 0.64
CA ARG A 31 -21.53 22.07 -0.11
C ARG A 31 -22.02 21.32 -1.35
N SER A 32 -21.21 21.40 -2.41
CA SER A 32 -21.31 20.50 -3.55
C SER A 32 -20.70 19.15 -3.20
N SER A 33 -21.42 18.06 -3.50
CA SER A 33 -20.89 16.69 -3.37
C SER A 33 -19.75 16.41 -4.36
N ALA A 34 -19.55 17.28 -5.35
CA ALA A 34 -18.48 17.18 -6.33
C ALA A 34 -17.09 17.28 -5.68
N ASP A 35 -16.87 18.26 -4.80
CA ASP A 35 -15.56 18.50 -4.18
C ASP A 35 -15.15 17.34 -3.25
N VAL A 36 -16.12 16.81 -2.50
CA VAL A 36 -15.92 15.62 -1.65
C VAL A 36 -15.55 14.40 -2.50
N ARG A 37 -16.22 14.23 -3.65
CA ARG A 37 -15.95 13.14 -4.58
C ARG A 37 -14.55 13.27 -5.17
N GLU A 38 -14.12 14.46 -5.54
CA GLU A 38 -12.78 14.69 -6.09
C GLU A 38 -11.69 14.31 -5.09
N ILE A 39 -11.82 14.72 -3.82
CA ILE A 39 -10.90 14.33 -2.75
C ILE A 39 -10.87 12.80 -2.58
N ALA A 40 -12.03 12.16 -2.60
CA ALA A 40 -12.13 10.70 -2.48
C ALA A 40 -11.48 9.97 -3.67
N VAL A 41 -11.69 10.45 -4.89
CA VAL A 41 -11.09 9.86 -6.12
C VAL A 41 -9.56 10.00 -6.09
N ARG A 42 -9.04 11.16 -5.67
CA ARG A 42 -7.60 11.37 -5.53
C ARG A 42 -6.98 10.42 -4.50
N ASN A 43 -7.61 10.27 -3.33
CA ASN A 43 -7.11 9.31 -2.33
C ASN A 43 -7.17 7.87 -2.86
N LEU A 44 -8.27 7.49 -3.55
CA LEU A 44 -8.38 6.17 -4.16
C LEU A 44 -7.21 5.88 -5.12
N ALA A 45 -6.86 6.83 -5.99
CA ALA A 45 -5.72 6.69 -6.89
C ALA A 45 -4.39 6.48 -6.15
N GLN A 46 -4.15 7.22 -5.05
CA GLN A 46 -2.94 7.03 -4.23
C GLN A 46 -2.91 5.67 -3.53
N VAL A 47 -4.06 5.18 -3.08
CA VAL A 47 -4.17 3.84 -2.48
C VAL A 47 -3.87 2.78 -3.54
N ASP A 48 -4.43 2.91 -4.75
CA ASP A 48 -4.21 1.98 -5.85
C ASP A 48 -2.74 1.93 -6.28
N GLU A 49 -2.04 3.07 -6.33
CA GLU A 49 -0.60 3.14 -6.59
C GLU A 49 0.20 2.39 -5.51
N ARG A 50 -0.06 2.65 -4.23
CA ARG A 50 0.61 1.94 -3.13
C ARG A 50 0.32 0.44 -3.17
N LEU A 51 -0.89 0.05 -3.55
CA LEU A 51 -1.29 -1.35 -3.63
C LEU A 51 -0.56 -2.04 -4.79
N ALA A 52 -0.35 -1.35 -5.92
CA ALA A 52 0.47 -1.84 -7.02
C ALA A 52 1.94 -2.07 -6.57
N ASP A 53 2.56 -1.09 -5.90
CA ASP A 53 3.93 -1.21 -5.40
C ASP A 53 4.08 -2.35 -4.38
N LEU A 54 3.16 -2.41 -3.40
CA LEU A 54 3.14 -3.47 -2.41
C LEU A 54 2.85 -4.85 -3.03
N SER A 55 2.09 -4.90 -4.12
CA SER A 55 1.83 -6.15 -4.84
C SER A 55 3.08 -6.65 -5.54
N GLN A 56 3.88 -5.76 -6.14
CA GLN A 56 5.17 -6.12 -6.73
C GLN A 56 6.14 -6.67 -5.69
N LEU A 57 6.27 -5.98 -4.55
CA LEU A 57 7.09 -6.44 -3.44
C LEU A 57 6.61 -7.78 -2.89
N ARG A 58 5.28 -7.95 -2.74
CA ARG A 58 4.68 -9.22 -2.34
C ARG A 58 5.03 -10.32 -3.32
N THR A 59 4.92 -10.09 -4.62
CA THR A 59 5.26 -11.10 -5.64
C THR A 59 6.72 -11.49 -5.57
N ALA A 60 7.65 -10.53 -5.42
CA ALA A 60 9.06 -10.82 -5.25
C ALA A 60 9.32 -11.66 -4.00
N LEU A 61 8.73 -11.28 -2.85
CA LEU A 61 8.83 -12.08 -1.61
C LEU A 61 8.22 -13.47 -1.76
N GLN A 62 7.10 -13.61 -2.47
CA GLN A 62 6.48 -14.91 -2.74
C GLN A 62 7.40 -15.82 -3.56
N GLN A 63 8.08 -15.28 -4.58
CA GLN A 63 9.05 -16.04 -5.36
C GLN A 63 10.22 -16.52 -4.51
N LEU A 64 10.76 -15.66 -3.66
CA LEU A 64 11.84 -16.00 -2.73
C LEU A 64 11.43 -17.10 -1.76
N VAL A 65 10.23 -16.99 -1.18
CA VAL A 65 9.69 -18.02 -0.27
C VAL A 65 9.48 -19.34 -0.99
N GLN A 66 8.98 -19.33 -2.25
CA GLN A 66 8.80 -20.55 -3.04
C GLN A 66 10.11 -21.22 -3.45
N SER A 67 11.17 -20.43 -3.68
CA SER A 67 12.50 -20.98 -3.97
C SER A 67 13.20 -21.56 -2.74
N CYS A 68 12.77 -21.21 -1.54
CA CYS A 68 13.35 -21.72 -0.30
C CYS A 68 12.81 -23.13 0.00
N ALA A 69 13.70 -24.11 0.12
CA ALA A 69 13.32 -25.47 0.49
C ALA A 69 12.71 -25.56 1.90
N GLY A 70 13.08 -24.65 2.80
CA GLY A 70 12.54 -24.57 4.16
C GLY A 70 12.87 -25.80 5.02
N ASP A 71 13.79 -26.63 4.58
CA ASP A 71 14.42 -27.66 5.41
C ASP A 71 15.47 -26.99 6.31
N GLY A 72 15.75 -27.55 7.48
CA GLY A 72 16.69 -26.97 8.45
C GLY A 72 18.16 -26.97 8.00
N GLN A 73 18.41 -26.98 6.70
CA GLN A 73 19.70 -26.89 6.05
C GLN A 73 20.18 -25.43 5.98
N PRO A 74 21.50 -25.20 5.93
CA PRO A 74 22.08 -23.86 5.84
C PRO A 74 21.95 -23.23 4.45
N ASP A 75 21.64 -24.01 3.42
CA ASP A 75 21.48 -23.52 2.04
C ASP A 75 20.11 -22.84 1.88
N CYS A 76 20.11 -21.50 1.84
CA CYS A 76 18.90 -20.70 1.79
C CYS A 76 18.93 -19.77 0.57
N SER A 77 18.19 -20.15 -0.47
CA SER A 77 18.08 -19.40 -1.72
C SER A 77 17.56 -17.96 -1.54
N ILE A 78 16.89 -17.66 -0.42
CA ILE A 78 16.48 -16.30 -0.06
C ILE A 78 17.70 -15.45 0.27
N LEU A 79 18.63 -15.98 1.08
CA LEU A 79 19.84 -15.25 1.46
C LEU A 79 20.76 -15.05 0.25
N ASP A 80 20.88 -16.06 -0.61
CA ASP A 80 21.68 -15.97 -1.85
C ASP A 80 21.13 -14.89 -2.79
N ALA A 81 19.81 -14.87 -3.00
CA ALA A 81 19.16 -13.85 -3.82
C ALA A 81 19.29 -12.43 -3.24
N LEU A 82 19.29 -12.29 -1.91
CA LEU A 82 19.47 -10.99 -1.24
C LEU A 82 20.95 -10.56 -1.18
N ALA A 83 21.89 -11.51 -1.17
CA ALA A 83 23.33 -11.24 -1.25
C ALA A 83 23.76 -10.73 -2.63
N GLY A 84 22.87 -10.80 -3.64
CA GLY A 84 23.17 -10.39 -5.00
C GLY A 84 23.89 -11.46 -5.81
N ASP A 85 23.94 -12.70 -5.30
CA ASP A 85 24.46 -13.85 -6.02
C ASP A 85 23.43 -14.29 -7.07
N CYS A 86 23.30 -13.47 -8.10
CA CYS A 86 22.60 -13.82 -9.34
C CYS A 86 23.45 -14.83 -10.11
N THR A 87 23.72 -15.98 -9.50
CA THR A 87 24.08 -17.18 -10.25
C THR A 87 22.78 -17.74 -10.78
N VAL A 88 22.49 -17.36 -12.02
CA VAL A 88 21.39 -17.87 -12.83
C VAL A 88 21.42 -19.41 -12.75
N ALA A 89 20.57 -20.00 -11.91
CA ALA A 89 20.23 -21.42 -11.97
C ALA A 89 19.28 -21.62 -13.16
N GLY A 90 19.82 -21.40 -14.35
CA GLY A 90 19.21 -21.66 -15.63
C GLY A 90 20.02 -22.73 -16.35
N ARG A 91 19.47 -23.96 -16.32
CA ARG A 91 19.60 -25.04 -17.31
C ARG A 91 20.96 -25.72 -17.45
N ALA A 92 20.98 -27.00 -17.07
CA ALA A 92 21.36 -28.11 -17.96
C ALA A 92 20.45 -29.31 -17.64
#